data_AF-A0A447JP60-F1
#
_entry.id   AF-A0A447JP60-F1
#
_cell.length_a   1.000
_cell.length_b   1.000
_cell.length_c   1.000
_cell.angle_alpha   90.00
_cell.angle_beta   90.00
_cell.angle_gamma   90.00
#
_symmetry.space_group_name_H-M   'P 1'
#
loop_
_entity.id
_entity.type
_entity.pdbx_description
1 polymer ?
#
loop_
_entity_poly.entity_id
_entity_poly.type
_entity_poly.pdbx_seq_one_letter_code
_entity_poly.pdbx_strand_id
1 'polypeptide(L)'
;MPVTKLAALWIVFALLAVAGELASEVGITGWGKGEGYRAAEFCLASWLADRGHSSNQEERDALERVRQFVTANQFTRFADWHDEKSRPASMVGYRRTIRGNDSTRTEPETTFYMLSSGWKEMCGNYDPVKVARLCRAAGWLIVDPDSTRNQTAVRLPEIGLKKVFVLSSEVIG
;
A
#
# COMPACT_ATOMS: atom_id res chain seq x y z
N MET A 1 -14.67 -6.43 0.63
CA MET A 1 -15.98 -5.74 0.52
C MET A 1 -17.07 -6.68 1.01
N PRO A 2 -18.14 -6.20 1.66
CA PRO A 2 -19.28 -7.07 1.97
C PRO A 2 -19.90 -7.55 0.66
N VAL A 3 -20.25 -8.84 0.61
CA VAL A 3 -20.83 -9.57 -0.54
C VAL A 3 -22.00 -8.82 -1.20
N THR A 4 -22.64 -7.92 -0.45
CA THR A 4 -23.77 -7.08 -0.85
C THR A 4 -23.48 -6.10 -2.00
N LYS A 5 -22.28 -5.50 -2.09
CA LYS A 5 -21.97 -4.55 -3.17
C LYS A 5 -21.71 -5.22 -4.52
N LEU A 6 -21.21 -6.45 -4.52
CA LEU A 6 -21.08 -7.23 -5.74
C LEU A 6 -22.47 -7.63 -6.24
N ALA A 7 -23.31 -8.22 -5.37
CA ALA A 7 -24.65 -8.65 -5.75
C ALA A 7 -25.50 -7.52 -6.38
N ALA A 8 -25.44 -6.32 -5.82
CA ALA A 8 -26.17 -5.16 -6.35
C ALA A 8 -25.76 -4.81 -7.80
N LEU A 9 -24.48 -4.93 -8.15
CA LEU A 9 -23.99 -4.63 -9.49
C LEU A 9 -24.46 -5.66 -10.53
N TRP A 10 -24.41 -6.95 -10.18
CA TRP A 10 -24.88 -8.01 -11.05
C TRP A 10 -26.36 -7.85 -11.40
N ILE A 11 -27.17 -7.43 -10.43
CA ILE A 11 -28.59 -7.13 -10.64
C ILE A 11 -28.78 -6.00 -11.67
N VAL A 12 -27.97 -4.94 -11.60
CA VAL A 12 -28.08 -3.81 -12.53
C VAL A 12 -27.78 -4.22 -13.97
N PHE A 13 -26.71 -4.98 -14.19
CA PHE A 13 -26.38 -5.47 -15.54
C PHE A 13 -27.40 -6.48 -16.06
N ALA A 14 -27.91 -7.36 -15.22
CA ALA A 14 -28.99 -8.29 -15.59
C ALA A 14 -30.28 -7.55 -15.98
N LEU A 15 -30.64 -6.49 -15.24
CA LEU A 15 -31.79 -5.65 -15.55
C LEU A 15 -31.62 -4.93 -16.89
N LEU A 16 -30.43 -4.35 -17.14
CA LEU A 16 -30.08 -3.70 -18.40
C LEU A 16 -30.18 -4.67 -19.59
N ALA A 17 -29.71 -5.90 -19.41
CA ALA A 17 -29.80 -6.93 -20.43
C ALA A 17 -31.26 -7.24 -20.79
N VAL A 18 -32.10 -7.51 -19.78
CA VAL A 18 -33.52 -7.81 -19.98
C VAL A 18 -34.26 -6.62 -20.63
N ALA A 19 -33.99 -5.39 -20.17
CA ALA A 19 -34.59 -4.20 -20.74
C ALA A 19 -34.15 -3.97 -22.20
N GLY A 20 -32.87 -4.23 -22.51
CA GLY A 20 -32.32 -4.13 -23.87
C GLY A 20 -32.96 -5.13 -24.83
N GLU A 21 -33.17 -6.37 -24.40
CA GLU A 21 -33.85 -7.38 -25.21
C GLU A 21 -35.32 -7.03 -25.44
N LEU A 22 -36.04 -6.61 -24.39
CA LEU A 22 -37.44 -6.20 -24.53
C LEU A 22 -37.56 -5.00 -25.49
N ALA A 23 -36.67 -4.02 -25.38
CA ALA A 23 -36.60 -2.89 -26.29
C ALA A 23 -36.24 -3.30 -27.73
N SER A 24 -35.50 -4.39 -27.91
CA SER A 24 -35.18 -4.96 -29.23
C SER A 24 -36.37 -5.68 -29.84
N GLU A 25 -37.15 -6.42 -29.04
CA GLU A 25 -38.39 -7.07 -29.49
C GLU A 25 -39.43 -6.08 -29.99
N VAL A 26 -39.55 -4.91 -29.35
CA VAL A 26 -40.46 -3.84 -29.79
C VAL A 26 -39.85 -2.92 -30.86
N GLY A 27 -38.63 -3.22 -31.34
CA GLY A 27 -37.98 -2.50 -32.44
C GLY A 27 -37.39 -1.13 -32.09
N ILE A 28 -37.18 -0.82 -30.81
CA ILE A 28 -36.62 0.46 -30.36
C ILE A 28 -35.11 0.54 -30.60
N THR A 29 -34.37 -0.53 -30.31
CA THR A 29 -32.89 -0.55 -30.41
C THR A 29 -32.38 -0.89 -31.81
N GLY A 30 -33.16 -1.67 -32.57
CA GLY A 30 -32.73 -2.25 -33.85
C GLY A 30 -31.71 -3.39 -33.71
N TRP A 31 -31.48 -3.91 -32.50
CA TRP A 31 -30.51 -4.99 -32.26
C TRP A 31 -31.06 -6.37 -32.60
N GLY A 32 -30.16 -7.30 -32.93
CA GLY A 32 -30.48 -8.70 -33.12
C GLY A 32 -30.86 -9.38 -31.80
N LYS A 33 -31.59 -10.49 -31.90
CA LYS A 33 -31.96 -11.29 -30.71
C LYS A 33 -30.70 -11.74 -29.95
N GLY A 34 -30.67 -11.51 -28.63
CA GLY A 34 -29.54 -11.87 -27.77
C GLY A 34 -28.40 -10.85 -27.72
N GLU A 35 -28.52 -9.74 -28.43
CA GLU A 35 -27.47 -8.70 -28.49
C GLU A 35 -27.50 -7.78 -27.27
N GLY A 36 -28.66 -7.57 -26.64
CA GLY A 36 -28.77 -6.88 -25.36
C GLY A 36 -28.08 -7.65 -24.23
N TYR A 37 -28.22 -8.97 -24.21
CA TYR A 37 -27.47 -9.84 -23.28
C TYR A 37 -25.96 -9.77 -23.53
N ARG A 38 -25.52 -9.88 -24.79
CA ARG A 38 -24.09 -9.82 -25.15
C ARG A 38 -23.45 -8.48 -24.78
N ALA A 39 -24.16 -7.37 -25.00
CA ALA A 39 -23.67 -6.04 -24.64
C ALA A 39 -23.51 -5.89 -23.12
N ALA A 40 -24.47 -6.37 -22.33
CA ALA A 40 -24.39 -6.33 -20.87
C ALA A 40 -23.26 -7.23 -20.33
N GLU A 41 -23.10 -8.44 -20.89
CA GLU A 41 -22.01 -9.36 -20.55
C GLU A 41 -20.64 -8.74 -20.85
N PHE A 42 -20.47 -8.15 -22.04
CA PHE A 42 -19.23 -7.49 -22.44
C PHE A 42 -18.87 -6.33 -21.51
N CYS A 43 -19.84 -5.46 -21.19
CA CYS A 43 -19.63 -4.36 -20.24
C CYS A 43 -19.27 -4.86 -18.83
N LEU A 44 -19.92 -5.92 -18.35
CA LEU A 44 -19.61 -6.51 -17.05
C LEU A 44 -18.20 -7.12 -17.04
N ALA A 45 -17.83 -7.84 -18.10
CA ALA A 45 -16.50 -8.44 -18.24
C ALA A 45 -15.40 -7.38 -18.27
N SER A 46 -15.58 -6.30 -19.06
CA SER A 46 -14.65 -5.17 -19.11
C SER A 46 -14.52 -4.49 -17.74
N TRP A 47 -15.65 -4.26 -17.07
CA TRP A 47 -15.65 -3.65 -15.74
C TRP A 47 -14.95 -4.53 -14.69
N LEU A 48 -15.15 -5.85 -14.75
CA LEU A 48 -14.45 -6.80 -13.87
C LEU A 48 -12.94 -6.82 -14.15
N ALA A 49 -12.54 -6.76 -15.42
CA ALA A 49 -11.15 -6.70 -15.83
C ALA A 49 -10.47 -5.42 -15.31
N ASP A 50 -11.07 -4.25 -15.49
CA ASP A 50 -10.53 -2.97 -15.01
C ASP A 50 -10.37 -2.95 -13.48
N ARG A 51 -11.30 -3.57 -12.75
CA ARG A 51 -11.25 -3.64 -11.30
C ARG A 51 -10.11 -4.53 -10.76
N GLY A 52 -9.75 -5.58 -11.49
CA GLY A 52 -8.58 -6.40 -11.17
C GLY A 52 -7.27 -5.61 -11.26
N HIS A 53 -7.19 -4.69 -12.22
CA HIS A 53 -6.02 -3.82 -12.39
C HIS A 53 -5.97 -2.69 -11.36
N SER A 54 -7.11 -2.13 -10.96
CA SER A 54 -7.14 -1.00 -10.02
C SER A 54 -6.69 -1.35 -8.61
N SER A 55 -6.98 -2.56 -8.11
CA SER A 55 -6.46 -3.01 -6.81
C SER A 55 -4.93 -3.11 -6.80
N ASN A 56 -4.34 -3.62 -7.88
CA ASN A 56 -2.89 -3.72 -8.00
C ASN A 56 -2.23 -2.35 -8.17
N GLN A 57 -2.89 -1.41 -8.87
CA GLN A 57 -2.39 -0.04 -8.98
C GLN A 57 -2.41 0.67 -7.62
N GLU A 58 -3.50 0.57 -6.85
CA GLU A 58 -3.60 1.17 -5.52
C GLU A 58 -2.49 0.67 -4.57
N GLU A 59 -2.18 -0.63 -4.61
CA GLU A 59 -1.11 -1.23 -3.81
C GLU A 59 0.29 -0.75 -4.23
N ARG A 60 0.52 -0.61 -5.54
CA ARG A 60 1.77 -0.06 -6.09
C ARG A 60 1.95 1.40 -5.71
N ASP A 61 0.89 2.20 -5.83
CA ASP A 61 0.90 3.62 -5.47
C ASP A 61 1.16 3.82 -3.97
N ALA A 62 0.58 2.95 -3.13
CA ALA A 62 0.83 2.97 -1.70
C ALA A 62 2.30 2.68 -1.36
N LEU A 63 2.89 1.65 -1.99
CA LEU A 63 4.32 1.31 -1.81
C LEU A 63 5.23 2.43 -2.32
N GLU A 64 4.92 2.99 -3.48
CA GLU A 64 5.68 4.08 -4.07
C GLU A 64 5.64 5.34 -3.19
N ARG A 65 4.49 5.62 -2.58
CA ARG A 65 4.38 6.70 -1.58
C ARG A 65 5.29 6.47 -0.37
N VAL A 66 5.39 5.25 0.14
CA VAL A 66 6.32 4.93 1.25
C VAL A 66 7.76 5.22 0.82
N ARG A 67 8.17 4.71 -0.33
CA ARG A 67 9.51 4.96 -0.90
C ARG A 67 9.79 6.45 -1.04
N GLN A 68 8.92 7.19 -1.70
CA GLN A 68 9.08 8.63 -1.90
C GLN A 68 9.21 9.39 -0.59
N PHE A 69 8.39 9.04 0.41
CA PHE A 69 8.46 9.69 1.71
C PHE A 69 9.78 9.40 2.42
N VAL A 70 10.24 8.15 2.44
CA VAL A 70 11.51 7.80 3.10
C VAL A 70 12.68 8.45 2.37
N THR A 71 12.75 8.34 1.04
CA THR A 71 13.82 8.93 0.23
C THR A 71 13.91 10.45 0.39
N ALA A 72 12.78 11.16 0.38
CA ALA A 72 12.75 12.61 0.51
C ALA A 72 13.11 13.10 1.93
N ASN A 73 12.84 12.30 2.96
CA ASN A 73 12.95 12.73 4.36
C ASN A 73 14.11 12.07 5.13
N GLN A 74 14.87 11.16 4.52
CA GLN A 74 15.90 10.34 5.17
C GLN A 74 16.96 11.12 5.95
N PHE A 75 17.28 12.36 5.56
CA PHE A 75 18.28 13.21 6.20
C PHE A 75 17.68 14.38 7.00
N THR A 76 16.39 14.64 6.87
CA THR A 76 15.75 15.86 7.39
C THR A 76 14.74 15.61 8.49
N ARG A 77 14.10 14.43 8.51
CA ARG A 77 13.07 14.08 9.50
C ARG A 77 13.38 12.82 10.31
N PHE A 78 14.45 12.10 9.97
CA PHE A 78 14.96 11.03 10.80
C PHE A 78 16.16 11.53 11.59
N ALA A 79 16.10 11.42 12.92
CA ALA A 79 17.24 11.71 13.78
C ALA A 79 18.30 10.62 13.59
N ASP A 80 19.58 10.99 13.57
CA ASP A 80 20.64 10.01 13.54
C ASP A 80 20.67 9.23 14.87
N TRP A 81 20.86 7.91 14.79
CA TRP A 81 20.88 7.04 15.96
C TRP A 81 22.05 7.31 16.91
N HIS A 82 23.18 7.78 16.38
CA HIS A 82 24.45 7.93 17.11
C HIS A 82 24.81 9.40 17.40
N ASP A 83 24.13 10.36 16.79
CA ASP A 83 24.38 11.79 17.01
C ASP A 83 23.24 12.45 17.81
N GLU A 84 23.49 12.73 19.08
CA GLU A 84 22.56 13.41 20.00
C GLU A 84 22.21 14.86 19.57
N LYS A 85 23.04 15.47 18.71
CA LYS A 85 22.79 16.81 18.16
C LYS A 85 21.82 16.77 16.97
N SER A 86 21.54 15.59 16.43
CA SER A 86 20.59 15.39 15.34
C SER A 86 19.16 15.54 15.85
N ARG A 87 18.61 16.76 15.73
CA ARG A 87 17.26 17.10 16.24
C ARG A 87 16.37 17.69 15.14
N PRO A 88 15.80 16.84 14.27
CA PRO A 88 14.82 17.27 13.29
C PRO A 88 13.61 17.97 13.90
N ALA A 89 13.21 19.14 13.37
CA ALA A 89 12.04 19.88 13.85
C ALA A 89 10.72 19.08 13.67
N SER A 90 10.61 18.32 12.59
CA SER A 90 9.43 17.49 12.26
C SER A 90 9.79 16.00 12.29
N MET A 91 10.37 15.54 13.40
CA MET A 91 10.90 14.18 13.52
C MET A 91 9.82 13.10 13.34
N VAL A 92 10.10 12.11 12.49
CA VAL A 92 9.23 10.94 12.23
C VAL A 92 9.83 9.63 12.73
N GLY A 93 11.10 9.64 13.15
CA GLY A 93 11.80 8.45 13.58
C GLY A 93 13.31 8.64 13.69
N TYR A 94 14.02 7.51 13.72
CA TYR A 94 15.47 7.45 13.76
C TYR A 94 16.03 6.74 12.54
N ARG A 95 17.22 7.13 12.11
CA ARG A 95 18.01 6.46 11.08
C ARG A 95 19.27 5.92 11.72
N ARG A 96 19.52 4.62 11.58
CA ARG A 96 20.74 3.98 12.04
C ARG A 96 21.53 3.53 10.84
N THR A 97 22.78 3.95 10.75
CA THR A 97 23.71 3.48 9.72
C THR A 97 24.82 2.70 10.39
N ILE A 98 24.90 1.40 10.13
CA ILE A 98 26.04 0.58 10.53
C ILE A 98 27.05 0.71 9.40
N ARG A 99 28.17 1.39 9.68
CA ARG A 99 29.24 1.54 8.69
C ARG A 99 29.80 0.15 8.38
N GLY A 100 29.87 -0.16 7.09
CA GLY A 100 30.57 -1.34 6.61
C GLY A 100 32.04 -1.30 7.03
N ASN A 101 32.67 -2.47 7.07
CA ASN A 101 34.08 -2.60 7.38
C ASN A 101 34.75 -3.35 6.23
N ASP A 102 35.69 -2.68 5.56
CA ASP A 102 36.44 -3.22 4.41
C ASP A 102 37.23 -4.48 4.79
N SER A 103 37.68 -4.59 6.05
CA SER A 103 38.40 -5.77 6.52
C SER A 103 37.50 -7.00 6.71
N THR A 104 36.21 -6.82 6.95
CA THR A 104 35.23 -7.90 7.11
C THR A 104 34.29 -8.05 5.91
N ARG A 105 34.50 -7.28 4.84
CA ARG A 105 33.64 -7.21 3.63
C ARG A 105 32.16 -7.02 3.98
N THR A 106 31.87 -6.28 5.04
CA THR A 106 30.48 -6.02 5.45
C THR A 106 30.01 -4.75 4.79
N GLU A 107 28.93 -4.80 4.03
CA GLU A 107 28.34 -3.62 3.40
C GLU A 107 27.69 -2.70 4.43
N PRO A 108 27.67 -1.37 4.19
CA PRO A 108 26.99 -0.44 5.07
C PRO A 108 25.47 -0.68 5.04
N GLU A 109 24.89 -1.01 6.19
CA GLU A 109 23.46 -1.23 6.33
C GLU A 109 22.79 0.00 6.96
N THR A 110 21.74 0.51 6.30
CA THR A 110 20.93 1.61 6.83
C THR A 110 19.55 1.08 7.21
N THR A 111 19.15 1.31 8.46
CA THR A 111 17.85 0.93 8.99
C THR A 111 17.09 2.17 9.45
N PHE A 112 15.81 2.25 9.10
CA PHE A 112 14.93 3.35 9.52
C PHE A 112 13.94 2.86 10.57
N TYR A 113 13.85 3.56 11.70
CA TYR A 113 12.94 3.28 12.80
C TYR A 113 11.87 4.35 12.86
N MET A 114 10.73 4.10 12.23
CA MET A 114 9.64 5.07 12.13
C MET A 114 8.65 4.95 13.29
N LEU A 115 8.30 6.09 13.88
CA LEU A 115 7.26 6.18 14.91
C LEU A 115 5.87 5.98 14.32
N SER A 116 4.92 5.56 15.14
CA SER A 116 3.53 5.35 14.71
C SER A 116 2.86 6.62 14.16
N SER A 117 3.22 7.80 14.68
CA SER A 117 2.73 9.09 14.18
C SER A 117 3.25 9.38 12.78
N GLY A 118 4.56 9.22 12.55
CA GLY A 118 5.19 9.39 11.24
C GLY A 118 4.65 8.40 10.21
N TRP A 119 4.40 7.15 10.61
CA TRP A 119 3.78 6.15 9.74
C TRP A 119 2.38 6.56 9.28
N LYS A 120 1.55 7.05 10.21
CA LYS A 120 0.19 7.53 9.89
C LYS A 120 0.22 8.73 8.95
N GLU A 121 1.15 9.67 9.16
CA GLU A 121 1.33 10.84 8.30
C GLU A 121 1.77 10.42 6.88
N MET A 122 2.75 9.54 6.78
CA MET A 122 3.23 8.99 5.52
C MET A 122 2.10 8.31 4.73
N CYS A 123 1.32 7.46 5.40
CA CYS A 123 0.20 6.75 4.78
C CYS A 123 -0.89 7.69 4.24
N GLY A 124 -1.08 8.87 4.84
CA GLY A 124 -2.08 9.83 4.39
C GLY A 124 -3.49 9.22 4.37
N ASN A 125 -4.06 9.07 3.17
CA ASN A 125 -5.40 8.50 2.96
C ASN A 125 -5.41 6.97 2.82
N TYR A 126 -4.24 6.33 2.69
CA TYR A 126 -4.16 4.86 2.61
C TYR A 126 -4.32 4.23 3.99
N ASP A 127 -4.88 3.02 4.04
CA ASP A 127 -4.99 2.25 5.29
C ASP A 127 -3.59 1.89 5.81
N PRO A 128 -3.18 2.40 6.99
CA PRO A 128 -1.84 2.16 7.54
C PRO A 128 -1.53 0.68 7.79
N VAL A 129 -2.54 -0.15 8.08
CA VAL A 129 -2.37 -1.59 8.31
C VAL A 129 -2.16 -2.32 6.99
N LYS A 130 -2.92 -1.95 5.95
CA LYS A 130 -2.74 -2.48 4.59
C LYS A 130 -1.36 -2.13 4.06
N VAL A 131 -0.95 -0.86 4.16
CA VAL A 131 0.38 -0.41 3.72
C VAL A 131 1.49 -1.17 4.45
N ALA A 132 1.39 -1.33 5.76
CA ALA A 132 2.38 -2.10 6.53
C ALA A 132 2.45 -3.57 6.09
N ARG A 133 1.31 -4.19 5.76
CA ARG A 133 1.30 -5.56 5.22
C ARG A 133 1.97 -5.63 3.85
N LEU A 134 1.72 -4.65 2.98
CA LEU A 134 2.35 -4.56 1.66
C LEU A 134 3.87 -4.40 1.80
N CYS A 135 4.33 -3.50 2.68
CA CYS A 135 5.77 -3.32 2.93
C CYS A 135 6.42 -4.58 3.50
N ARG A 136 5.72 -5.34 4.36
CA ARG A 136 6.20 -6.64 4.83
C ARG A 136 6.31 -7.66 3.68
N ALA A 137 5.29 -7.72 2.83
CA ALA A 137 5.30 -8.62 1.66
C ALA A 137 6.40 -8.25 0.65
N ALA A 138 6.75 -6.96 0.55
CA ALA A 138 7.83 -6.45 -0.29
C ALA A 138 9.24 -6.62 0.31
N GLY A 139 9.38 -7.14 1.53
CA GLY A 139 10.67 -7.29 2.22
C GLY A 139 11.18 -6.03 2.94
N TRP A 140 10.43 -4.92 2.87
CA TRP A 140 10.89 -3.64 3.41
C TRP A 140 10.78 -3.53 4.92
N LEU A 141 9.85 -4.26 5.56
CA LEU A 141 9.70 -4.24 7.01
C LEU A 141 10.47 -5.39 7.67
N ILE A 142 11.38 -5.02 8.57
CA ILE A 142 12.12 -5.95 9.42
C ILE A 142 11.25 -6.28 10.64
N VAL A 143 10.64 -7.46 10.59
CA VAL A 143 9.85 -8.04 11.68
C VAL A 143 10.29 -9.47 11.93
N ASP A 144 10.11 -9.95 13.15
CA ASP A 144 10.34 -11.36 13.45
C ASP A 144 9.44 -12.23 12.54
N PRO A 145 9.97 -13.28 11.89
CA PRO A 145 9.20 -14.13 11.00
C PRO A 145 7.91 -14.68 11.64
N ASP A 146 8.00 -15.03 12.92
CA ASP A 146 6.89 -15.60 13.72
C ASP A 146 5.91 -14.55 14.27
N SER A 147 6.22 -13.25 14.15
CA SER A 147 5.36 -12.19 14.63
C SER A 147 4.23 -11.91 13.64
N THR A 148 3.00 -11.85 14.15
CA THR A 148 1.82 -11.37 13.40
C THR A 148 1.72 -9.85 13.39
N ARG A 149 2.59 -9.16 14.14
CA ARG A 149 2.58 -7.70 14.26
C ARG A 149 3.53 -7.08 13.24
N ASN A 150 3.12 -5.95 12.69
CA ASN A 150 3.95 -5.16 11.76
C ASN A 150 4.86 -4.15 12.48
N GLN A 151 4.85 -4.15 13.82
CA GLN A 151 5.64 -3.25 14.65
C GLN A 151 6.53 -4.06 15.59
N THR A 152 7.74 -3.55 15.79
CA THR A 152 8.76 -4.13 16.67
C THR A 152 8.97 -3.21 17.86
N ALA A 153 9.10 -3.79 19.06
CA ALA A 153 9.42 -3.02 20.26
C ALA A 153 10.93 -2.78 20.30
N VAL A 154 11.35 -1.53 20.11
CA VAL A 154 12.75 -1.13 20.05
C VAL A 154 12.99 -0.04 21.09
N ARG A 155 14.13 -0.12 21.79
CA ARG A 155 14.59 0.95 22.68
C ARG A 155 15.27 2.02 21.84
N LEU A 156 14.55 3.10 21.57
CA LEU A 156 15.03 4.24 20.80
C LEU A 156 15.98 5.11 21.65
N PRO A 157 16.95 5.80 21.02
CA PRO A 157 17.72 6.84 21.68
C PRO A 157 16.80 7.90 22.30
N GLU A 158 17.15 8.40 23.48
CA GLU A 158 16.44 9.45 24.25
C GLU A 158 14.98 9.15 24.70
N ILE A 159 14.17 8.47 23.88
CA ILE A 159 12.72 8.29 24.09
C ILE A 159 12.41 6.92 24.75
N GLY A 160 13.35 5.99 24.74
CA GLY A 160 13.20 4.68 25.38
C GLY A 160 12.40 3.67 24.57
N LEU A 161 11.78 2.69 25.24
CA LEU A 161 11.10 1.57 24.57
C LEU A 161 9.81 2.04 23.88
N LYS A 162 9.75 1.89 22.55
CA LYS A 162 8.58 2.22 21.73
C LYS A 162 8.31 1.13 20.70
N LYS A 163 7.04 1.00 20.31
CA LYS A 163 6.65 0.19 19.14
C LYS A 163 6.83 1.03 17.88
N VAL A 164 7.67 0.55 16.98
CA VAL A 164 8.08 1.25 15.77
C VAL A 164 7.95 0.35 14.55
N PHE A 165 7.84 0.96 13.38
CA PHE A 165 8.01 0.29 12.10
C PHE A 165 9.49 0.33 11.73
N VAL A 166 10.10 -0.83 11.54
CA VAL A 166 11.53 -0.94 11.20
C VAL A 166 11.64 -1.23 9.72
N LEU A 167 12.17 -0.28 8.94
CA LEU A 167 12.35 -0.40 7.50
C LEU A 167 13.82 -0.68 7.16
N SER A 168 14.06 -1.59 6.23
CA SER A 168 15.37 -1.87 5.64
C SER A 168 15.78 -0.79 4.63
N SER A 169 17.04 -0.80 4.18
CA SER A 169 17.51 0.06 3.09
C SER A 169 16.83 -0.24 1.74
N GLU A 170 16.23 -1.42 1.56
CA GLU A 170 15.57 -1.79 0.30
C GLU A 170 14.37 -0.88 -0.04
N VAL A 171 13.84 -0.16 0.94
CA VAL A 171 12.74 0.79 0.71
C VAL A 171 13.16 1.92 -0.24
N ILE A 172 14.43 2.34 -0.23
CA ILE A 172 14.93 3.46 -1.03
C ILE A 172 15.53 3.05 -2.40
N GLY A 173 15.70 1.75 -2.67
CA GLY A 173 16.27 1.22 -3.91
C GLY A 173 17.62 0.56 -3.69
#